data_AF-A0A101CLD9-F1
#
_entry.id   AF-A0A101CLD9-F1
#
_cell.length_a   1.000
_cell.length_b   1.000
_cell.length_c   1.000
_cell.angle_alpha   90.00
_cell.angle_beta   90.00
_cell.angle_gamma   90.00
#
_symmetry.space_group_name_H-M   'P 1'
#
loop_
_entity.id
_entity.type
_entity.pdbx_description
1 polymer ?
#
loop_
_entity_poly.entity_id
_entity_poly.type
_entity_poly.pdbx_seq_one_letter_code
_entity_poly.pdbx_strand_id
1 'polypeptide(L)'
;MANWCSNKVTFIGTQKKLSEVSNLFQQMIDNEKEGSIGQMPGFINKKDGYFFEIDKNTIDDYTFCYDTRWSPNIEILWLIANHYNVEFVLDYEEYGMKLFGKTIYENQFLNDCRLSLNDFKNIVYDEESDHFEFEGKTYEDDSEIIQILLNRKIAIELP
;
A
#
# COMPACT_ATOMS: atom_id res chain seq x y z
N MET A 1 11.34 -14.24 -10.67
CA MET A 1 10.03 -13.58 -10.87
C MET A 1 10.00 -12.39 -9.92
N ALA A 2 9.38 -11.27 -10.31
CA ALA A 2 9.16 -10.20 -9.34
C ALA A 2 8.05 -10.64 -8.40
N ASN A 3 8.21 -10.37 -7.11
CA ASN A 3 7.07 -10.41 -6.20
C ASN A 3 6.22 -9.15 -6.42
N TRP A 4 4.92 -9.28 -6.24
CA TRP A 4 3.97 -8.18 -6.37
C TRP A 4 3.60 -7.67 -4.99
N CYS A 5 3.85 -6.39 -4.76
CA CYS A 5 3.41 -5.69 -3.58
C CYS A 5 2.05 -5.07 -3.89
N SER A 6 1.03 -5.48 -3.14
CA SER A 6 -0.30 -4.91 -3.23
C SER A 6 -0.33 -3.60 -2.45
N ASN A 7 -0.97 -2.59 -3.03
CA ASN A 7 -1.05 -1.25 -2.48
C ASN A 7 -2.50 -0.79 -2.51
N LYS A 8 -2.93 -0.11 -1.44
CA LYS A 8 -4.19 0.62 -1.37
C LYS A 8 -3.91 2.03 -0.92
N VAL A 9 -4.05 2.99 -1.81
CA VAL A 9 -3.87 4.42 -1.51
C VAL A 9 -5.22 5.11 -1.42
N THR A 10 -5.40 5.97 -0.42
CA THR A 10 -6.54 6.89 -0.29
C THR A 10 -6.02 8.31 -0.23
N PHE A 11 -6.43 9.16 -1.16
CA PHE A 11 -6.05 10.56 -1.19
C PHE A 11 -7.00 11.42 -0.37
N ILE A 12 -6.45 12.43 0.31
CA ILE A 12 -7.19 13.34 1.20
C ILE A 12 -6.91 14.78 0.77
N GLY A 13 -7.94 15.63 0.75
CA GLY A 13 -7.77 17.03 0.35
C GLY A 13 -9.08 17.68 -0.08
N THR A 14 -8.98 18.83 -0.75
CA THR A 14 -10.18 19.51 -1.26
C THR A 14 -10.77 18.76 -2.46
N GLN A 15 -12.10 18.78 -2.60
CA GLN A 15 -12.83 18.14 -3.71
C GLN A 15 -12.23 18.42 -5.10
N LYS A 16 -11.81 19.68 -5.33
CA LYS A 16 -11.19 20.08 -6.59
C LYS A 16 -9.89 19.33 -6.84
N LYS A 17 -9.02 19.24 -5.83
CA LYS A 17 -7.72 18.58 -5.92
C LYS A 17 -7.84 17.06 -6.01
N LEU A 18 -8.77 16.49 -5.26
CA LEU A 18 -9.09 15.06 -5.33
C LEU A 18 -9.64 14.68 -6.72
N SER A 19 -10.43 15.54 -7.35
CA SER A 19 -10.89 15.33 -8.73
C SER A 19 -9.73 15.35 -9.74
N GLU A 20 -8.75 16.24 -9.55
CA GLU A 20 -7.54 16.29 -10.40
C GLU A 20 -6.72 14.99 -10.28
N VAL A 21 -6.55 14.46 -9.06
CA VAL A 21 -5.86 13.17 -8.82
C VAL A 21 -6.65 11.99 -9.37
N SER A 22 -7.97 11.96 -9.15
CA SER A 22 -8.82 10.90 -9.69
C SER A 22 -8.79 10.86 -11.21
N ASN A 23 -8.70 12.02 -11.88
CA ASN A 23 -8.55 12.08 -13.34
C ASN A 23 -7.20 11.51 -13.80
N LEU A 24 -6.11 11.76 -13.07
CA LEU A 24 -4.81 11.15 -13.35
C LEU A 24 -4.89 9.63 -13.26
N PHE A 25 -5.44 9.09 -12.17
CA PHE A 25 -5.57 7.63 -12.02
C PHE A 25 -6.49 7.02 -13.06
N GLN A 26 -7.60 7.69 -13.40
CA GLN A 26 -8.48 7.22 -14.48
C GLN A 26 -7.74 7.12 -15.82
N GLN A 27 -6.93 8.13 -16.16
CA GLN A 27 -6.10 8.09 -17.38
C GLN A 27 -5.10 6.93 -17.36
N MET A 28 -4.46 6.66 -16.21
CA MET A 28 -3.56 5.52 -16.07
C MET A 28 -4.30 4.19 -16.26
N ILE A 29 -5.49 4.03 -15.65
CA ILE A 29 -6.34 2.86 -15.82
C ILE A 29 -6.73 2.64 -17.29
N ASP A 30 -7.13 3.70 -17.98
CA ASP A 30 -7.54 3.62 -19.38
C ASP A 30 -6.35 3.24 -20.29
N ASN A 31 -5.19 3.85 -20.06
CA ASN A 31 -3.96 3.51 -20.78
C ASN A 31 -3.48 2.06 -20.53
N GLU A 32 -3.64 1.55 -19.30
CA GLU A 32 -3.28 0.17 -18.98
C GLU A 32 -4.17 -0.82 -19.73
N LYS A 33 -5.47 -0.52 -19.89
CA LYS A 33 -6.40 -1.34 -20.68
C LYS A 33 -6.07 -1.36 -22.17
N GLU A 34 -5.50 -0.29 -22.70
CA GLU A 34 -5.15 -0.18 -24.12
C GLU A 34 -3.84 -0.91 -24.50
N GLY A 35 -2.94 -1.14 -23.54
CA GLY A 35 -1.58 -1.63 -23.85
C GLY A 35 -0.93 -2.60 -22.87
N SER A 36 -1.57 -2.93 -21.73
CA SER A 36 -1.04 -3.82 -20.67
C SER A 36 0.40 -3.48 -20.24
N ILE A 37 0.68 -2.19 -20.05
CA ILE A 37 1.97 -1.70 -19.55
C ILE A 37 1.78 -1.02 -18.19
N GLY A 38 2.80 -1.13 -17.34
CA GLY A 38 2.84 -0.38 -16.08
C GLY A 38 2.78 1.13 -16.33
N GLN A 39 2.06 1.82 -15.47
CA GLN A 39 1.75 3.24 -15.61
C GLN A 39 2.62 4.10 -14.70
N MET A 40 2.91 5.31 -15.17
CA MET A 40 3.62 6.34 -14.43
C MET A 40 3.04 7.69 -14.84
N PRO A 41 2.75 8.62 -13.91
CA PRO A 41 2.34 9.96 -14.26
C PRO A 41 3.37 10.64 -15.16
N GLY A 42 2.94 11.27 -16.25
CA GLY A 42 3.85 11.86 -17.24
C GLY A 42 4.76 12.99 -16.71
N PHE A 43 4.43 13.57 -15.55
CA PHE A 43 5.25 14.56 -14.87
C PHE A 43 6.34 13.94 -13.96
N ILE A 44 6.38 12.62 -13.81
CA ILE A 44 7.38 11.90 -13.01
C ILE A 44 8.37 11.21 -13.94
N ASN A 45 9.65 11.57 -13.80
CA ASN A 45 10.75 10.99 -14.58
C ASN A 45 11.56 10.02 -13.71
N LYS A 46 10.97 8.87 -13.38
CA LYS A 46 11.59 7.77 -12.62
C LYS A 46 11.62 6.50 -13.47
N LYS A 47 12.55 5.60 -13.14
CA LYS A 47 12.75 4.33 -13.87
C LYS A 47 12.04 3.15 -13.19
N ASP A 48 11.48 3.37 -12.02
CA ASP A 48 10.88 2.40 -11.12
C ASP A 48 9.66 3.00 -10.40
N GLY A 49 8.92 2.16 -9.68
CA GLY A 49 7.70 2.57 -8.97
C GLY A 49 6.46 2.70 -9.85
N TYR A 50 6.45 2.03 -11.02
CA TYR A 50 5.28 1.93 -11.89
C TYR A 50 4.12 1.26 -11.17
N PHE A 51 2.91 1.75 -11.44
CA PHE A 51 1.64 1.20 -11.02
C PHE A 51 1.21 0.12 -12.01
N PHE A 52 0.68 -1.00 -11.54
CA PHE A 52 0.16 -2.10 -12.34
C PHE A 52 -1.21 -2.53 -11.81
N GLU A 53 -2.05 -3.11 -12.68
CA GLU A 53 -3.36 -3.67 -12.30
C GLU A 53 -4.17 -2.66 -11.46
N ILE A 54 -4.27 -1.43 -11.98
CA ILE A 54 -4.83 -0.31 -11.24
C ILE A 54 -6.36 -0.43 -11.25
N ASP A 55 -6.94 -0.45 -10.07
CA ASP A 55 -8.37 -0.48 -9.87
C ASP A 55 -8.84 0.64 -8.94
N LYS A 56 -10.00 1.20 -9.28
CA LYS A 56 -10.68 2.19 -8.44
C LYS A 56 -11.55 1.48 -7.42
N ASN A 57 -11.52 1.93 -6.17
CA ASN A 57 -12.42 1.40 -5.16
C ASN A 57 -13.89 1.73 -5.50
N THR A 58 -14.80 0.79 -5.24
CA THR A 58 -16.23 0.94 -5.59
C THR A 58 -17.03 1.78 -4.59
N ILE A 59 -16.45 2.10 -3.42
CA ILE A 59 -17.11 2.80 -2.33
C ILE A 59 -16.55 4.22 -2.17
N ASP A 60 -15.24 4.40 -2.33
CA ASP A 60 -14.55 5.69 -2.21
C ASP A 60 -13.89 6.09 -3.54
N ASP A 61 -14.33 7.22 -4.09
CA ASP A 61 -13.86 7.73 -5.37
C ASP A 61 -12.38 8.14 -5.39
N TYR A 62 -11.74 8.24 -4.22
CA TYR A 62 -10.34 8.67 -4.07
C TYR A 62 -9.43 7.57 -3.50
N THR A 63 -9.94 6.35 -3.44
CA THR A 63 -9.18 5.16 -3.09
C THR A 63 -8.88 4.34 -4.34
N PHE A 64 -7.61 3.95 -4.50
CA PHE A 64 -7.12 3.13 -5.60
C PHE A 64 -6.33 1.94 -5.05
N CYS A 65 -6.57 0.76 -5.62
CA CYS A 65 -5.78 -0.44 -5.40
C CYS A 65 -4.90 -0.67 -6.63
N TYR A 66 -3.66 -1.10 -6.43
CA TYR A 66 -2.73 -1.39 -7.51
C TYR A 66 -1.55 -2.22 -7.01
N ASP A 67 -0.84 -2.83 -7.94
CA ASP A 67 0.37 -3.58 -7.66
C ASP A 67 1.63 -2.80 -8.06
N THR A 68 2.71 -3.06 -7.34
CA THR A 68 4.07 -2.63 -7.68
C THR A 68 5.01 -3.81 -7.61
N ARG A 69 6.16 -3.72 -8.29
CA ARG A 69 7.20 -4.75 -8.17
C ARG A 69 7.99 -4.56 -6.88
N TRP A 70 8.11 -5.63 -6.09
CA TRP A 70 8.95 -5.79 -4.89
C TRP A 70 8.63 -4.93 -3.66
N SER A 71 8.18 -3.69 -3.83
CA SER A 71 8.01 -2.74 -2.73
C SER A 71 6.99 -1.65 -3.08
N PRO A 72 6.35 -1.00 -2.09
CA PRO A 72 5.44 0.11 -2.36
C PRO A 72 6.18 1.28 -3.02
N ASN A 73 5.51 2.00 -3.89
CA ASN A 73 6.06 3.17 -4.61
C ASN A 73 5.83 4.48 -3.84
N ILE A 74 6.19 4.51 -2.55
CA ILE A 74 5.95 5.64 -1.63
C ILE A 74 6.45 6.97 -2.19
N GLU A 75 7.67 7.00 -2.76
CA GLU A 75 8.23 8.23 -3.34
C GLU A 75 7.38 8.76 -4.50
N ILE A 76 6.81 7.87 -5.32
CA ILE A 76 5.97 8.24 -6.46
C ILE A 76 4.65 8.84 -5.96
N LEU A 77 4.02 8.23 -4.94
CA LEU A 77 2.84 8.79 -4.29
C LEU A 77 3.12 10.15 -3.65
N TRP A 78 4.27 10.31 -2.99
CA TRP A 78 4.68 11.60 -2.44
C TRP A 78 4.84 12.67 -3.53
N LEU A 79 5.44 12.34 -4.68
CA LEU A 79 5.55 13.26 -5.81
C LEU A 79 4.17 13.65 -6.38
N ILE A 80 3.24 12.68 -6.52
CA ILE A 80 1.85 12.95 -6.93
C ILE A 80 1.18 13.88 -5.91
N ALA A 81 1.29 13.56 -4.63
CA ALA A 81 0.66 14.31 -3.55
C ALA A 81 1.12 15.77 -3.51
N ASN A 82 2.43 16.01 -3.63
CA ASN A 82 2.99 17.37 -3.74
C ASN A 82 2.54 18.08 -5.01
N HIS A 83 2.46 17.39 -6.15
CA HIS A 83 2.04 17.99 -7.42
C HIS A 83 0.60 18.53 -7.36
N TYR A 84 -0.32 17.76 -6.75
CA TYR A 84 -1.73 18.15 -6.65
C TYR A 84 -2.07 18.88 -5.35
N ASN A 85 -1.14 19.00 -4.41
CA ASN A 85 -1.36 19.54 -3.07
C ASN A 85 -2.50 18.78 -2.35
N VAL A 86 -2.31 17.47 -2.23
CA VAL A 86 -3.16 16.53 -1.49
C VAL A 86 -2.31 15.74 -0.49
N GLU A 87 -2.98 15.07 0.41
CA GLU A 87 -2.45 14.13 1.39
C GLU A 87 -2.80 12.70 0.97
N PHE A 88 -2.18 11.69 1.60
CA PHE A 88 -2.57 10.31 1.36
C PHE A 88 -2.31 9.39 2.55
N VAL A 89 -3.10 8.32 2.60
CA VAL A 89 -2.84 7.12 3.40
C VAL A 89 -2.61 5.97 2.44
N LEU A 90 -1.50 5.26 2.59
CA LEU A 90 -1.14 4.07 1.84
C LEU A 90 -1.08 2.89 2.80
N ASP A 91 -1.81 1.83 2.49
CA ASP A 91 -1.63 0.50 3.04
C ASP A 91 -0.91 -0.36 2.00
N TYR A 92 0.08 -1.17 2.41
CA TYR A 92 0.81 -2.04 1.48
C TYR A 92 1.20 -3.38 2.10
N GLU A 93 1.22 -4.40 1.24
CA GLU A 93 1.60 -5.77 1.61
C GLU A 93 2.34 -6.51 0.49
N GLU A 94 3.36 -7.29 0.85
CA GLU A 94 4.10 -8.21 -0.02
C GLU A 94 4.53 -9.42 0.83
N TYR A 95 3.82 -10.54 0.67
CA TYR A 95 4.01 -11.73 1.50
C TYR A 95 5.38 -12.40 1.31
N GLY A 96 5.91 -12.42 0.09
CA GLY A 96 7.16 -13.11 -0.24
C GLY A 96 8.38 -12.53 0.47
N MET A 97 8.41 -11.22 0.72
CA MET A 97 9.48 -10.51 1.45
C MET A 97 9.05 -10.06 2.85
N LYS A 98 7.86 -10.47 3.32
CA LYS A 98 7.27 -10.07 4.60
C LYS A 98 7.21 -8.55 4.79
N LEU A 99 6.83 -7.83 3.74
CA LEU A 99 6.73 -6.39 3.75
C LEU A 99 5.27 -5.99 3.98
N PHE A 100 4.94 -5.52 5.18
CA PHE A 100 3.60 -5.07 5.52
C PHE A 100 3.69 -3.74 6.24
N GLY A 101 2.94 -2.74 5.80
CA GLY A 101 3.06 -1.41 6.37
C GLY A 101 1.96 -0.44 5.98
N LYS A 102 2.06 0.73 6.60
CA LYS A 102 1.21 1.89 6.36
C LYS A 102 2.09 3.13 6.26
N THR A 103 1.87 3.91 5.22
CA THR A 103 2.46 5.24 5.07
C THR A 103 1.37 6.30 5.16
N ILE A 104 1.61 7.35 5.95
CA ILE A 104 0.75 8.53 6.03
C ILE A 104 1.57 9.73 5.59
N TYR A 105 1.04 10.45 4.59
CA TYR A 105 1.53 11.77 4.21
C TYR A 105 0.46 12.81 4.54
N GLU A 106 0.73 13.60 5.58
CA GLU A 106 -0.18 14.63 6.09
C GLU A 106 0.63 15.83 6.56
N ASN A 107 0.13 17.05 6.38
CA ASN A 107 0.79 18.28 6.85
C ASN A 107 2.25 18.42 6.39
N GLN A 108 2.56 17.92 5.18
CA GLN A 108 3.92 17.84 4.61
C GLN A 108 4.89 16.87 5.29
N PHE A 109 4.43 16.08 6.25
CA PHE A 109 5.21 15.01 6.89
C PHE A 109 4.88 13.66 6.28
N LEU A 110 5.92 12.92 5.90
CA LEU A 110 5.81 11.56 5.38
C LEU A 110 6.27 10.60 6.48
N ASN A 111 5.34 9.85 7.05
CA ASN A 111 5.59 8.85 8.10
C ASN A 111 5.29 7.46 7.55
N ASP A 112 6.29 6.58 7.54
CA ASP A 112 6.16 5.18 7.13
C ASP A 112 6.37 4.27 8.34
N CYS A 113 5.43 3.36 8.57
CA CYS A 113 5.48 2.36 9.62
C CYS A 113 5.29 0.99 8.99
N ARG A 114 6.25 0.08 9.21
CA ARG A 114 6.22 -1.28 8.66
C ARG A 114 6.66 -2.33 9.65
N LEU A 115 6.13 -3.53 9.50
CA LEU A 115 6.62 -4.70 10.23
C LEU A 115 8.06 -5.01 9.84
N SER A 116 8.82 -5.44 10.83
CA SER A 116 10.19 -5.92 10.74
C SER A 116 10.22 -7.40 11.11
N LEU A 117 11.30 -8.10 10.77
CA LEU A 117 11.45 -9.53 11.11
C LEU A 117 11.28 -9.81 12.61
N ASN A 118 11.63 -8.86 13.48
CA ASN A 118 11.48 -9.01 14.94
C ASN A 118 10.01 -8.99 15.39
N ASP A 119 9.11 -8.38 14.63
CA ASP A 119 7.68 -8.32 14.95
C ASP A 119 7.02 -9.70 14.81
N PHE A 120 7.57 -10.58 13.95
CA PHE A 120 7.07 -11.94 13.70
C PHE A 120 7.60 -13.01 14.67
N LYS A 121 8.53 -12.67 15.57
CA LYS A 121 9.29 -13.67 16.35
C LYS A 121 8.45 -14.58 17.26
N ASN A 122 7.23 -14.16 17.58
CA ASN A 122 6.32 -14.86 18.49
C ASN A 122 5.24 -15.65 17.73
N ILE A 123 5.27 -15.66 16.40
CA ILE A 123 4.39 -16.48 15.59
C ILE A 123 5.02 -17.86 15.46
N VAL A 124 4.26 -18.91 15.80
CA VAL A 124 4.67 -20.30 15.66
C VAL A 124 3.74 -20.97 14.66
N TYR A 125 4.29 -21.71 13.70
CA TYR A 125 3.50 -22.56 12.83
C TYR A 125 3.60 -24.00 13.36
N ASP A 126 2.45 -24.63 13.61
CA ASP A 126 2.35 -26.01 14.03
C ASP A 126 2.04 -26.91 12.81
N GLU A 127 3.04 -27.68 12.40
CA GLU A 127 2.94 -28.60 11.26
C GLU A 127 1.97 -29.78 11.52
N GLU A 128 1.72 -30.16 12.78
CA GLU A 128 0.82 -31.27 13.10
C GLU A 128 -0.64 -30.88 12.95
N SER A 129 -0.98 -29.68 13.42
CA SER A 129 -2.36 -29.17 13.33
C SER A 129 -2.62 -28.36 12.07
N ASP A 130 -1.60 -27.94 11.32
CA ASP A 130 -1.68 -27.04 10.15
C ASP A 130 -2.29 -25.68 10.51
N HIS A 131 -1.87 -25.10 11.64
CA HIS A 131 -2.35 -23.81 12.15
C HIS A 131 -1.19 -22.93 12.64
N PHE A 132 -1.47 -21.64 12.76
CA PHE A 132 -0.58 -20.68 13.40
C PHE A 132 -0.99 -20.45 14.85
N GLU A 133 -0.01 -20.39 15.74
CA GLU A 133 -0.19 -19.98 17.13
C GLU A 133 0.39 -18.59 17.39
N PHE A 134 -0.41 -17.74 18.03
CA PHE A 134 0.00 -16.43 18.48
C PHE A 134 -0.77 -16.02 19.74
N GLU A 135 -0.03 -15.65 20.79
CA GLU A 135 -0.58 -15.20 22.09
C GLU A 135 -1.61 -16.17 22.71
N GLY A 136 -1.36 -17.48 22.56
CA GLY A 136 -2.23 -18.54 23.11
C GLY A 136 -3.53 -18.77 22.35
N LYS A 137 -3.64 -18.25 21.13
CA LYS A 137 -4.74 -18.52 20.18
C LYS A 137 -4.22 -19.21 18.93
N THR A 138 -5.08 -20.01 18.31
CA THR A 138 -4.86 -20.69 17.03
C THR A 138 -5.54 -19.92 15.89
N TYR A 139 -4.88 -19.82 14.75
CA TYR A 139 -5.35 -19.14 13.53
C TYR A 139 -5.16 -20.06 12.32
N GLU A 140 -6.08 -19.99 11.36
CA GLU A 140 -6.01 -20.79 10.12
C GLU A 140 -4.85 -20.32 9.21
N ASP A 141 -4.58 -19.02 9.19
CA ASP A 141 -3.46 -18.41 8.48
C ASP A 141 -2.84 -17.26 9.30
N ASP A 142 -1.71 -16.73 8.85
CA ASP A 142 -1.01 -15.65 9.55
C ASP A 142 -1.50 -14.24 9.22
N SER A 143 -2.50 -14.07 8.34
CA SER A 143 -2.99 -12.76 7.89
C SER A 143 -3.63 -11.97 9.03
N GLU A 144 -4.45 -12.61 9.87
CA GLU A 144 -5.05 -11.95 11.04
C GLU A 144 -3.97 -11.53 12.05
N ILE A 145 -2.96 -12.37 12.25
CA ILE A 145 -1.84 -12.09 13.15
C ILE A 145 -1.03 -10.90 12.63
N ILE A 146 -0.73 -10.87 11.34
CA ILE A 146 -0.05 -9.76 10.65
C ILE A 146 -0.82 -8.45 10.86
N GLN A 147 -2.14 -8.47 10.67
CA GLN A 147 -2.98 -7.30 10.86
C GLN A 147 -2.96 -6.81 12.31
N ILE A 148 -3.00 -7.72 13.29
CA ILE A 148 -2.88 -7.40 14.73
C ILE A 148 -1.52 -6.74 15.01
N LEU A 149 -0.43 -7.33 14.54
CA LEU A 149 0.93 -6.80 14.74
C LEU A 149 1.07 -5.40 14.13
N LEU A 150 0.62 -5.22 12.89
CA LEU A 150 0.73 -3.95 12.18
C LEU A 150 -0.10 -2.86 12.88
N ASN A 151 -1.35 -3.16 13.27
CA ASN A 151 -2.20 -2.21 13.99
C ASN A 151 -1.59 -1.77 15.33
N ARG A 152 -1.00 -2.70 16.08
CA ARG A 152 -0.31 -2.37 17.34
C ARG A 152 0.89 -1.47 17.12
N LYS A 153 1.68 -1.74 16.08
CA LYS A 153 2.86 -0.93 15.75
C LYS A 153 2.47 0.47 15.29
N ILE A 154 1.47 0.57 14.42
CA ILE A 154 0.89 1.85 13.97
C ILE A 154 0.42 2.69 15.15
N ALA A 155 -0.30 2.10 16.11
CA ALA A 155 -0.79 2.81 17.29
C ALA A 155 0.33 3.36 18.21
N ILE A 156 1.58 2.93 18.02
CA ILE A 156 2.75 3.39 18.77
C ILE A 156 3.58 4.38 17.94
N GLU A 157 3.75 4.12 16.64
CA GLU A 157 4.73 4.81 15.78
C GLU A 157 4.12 5.92 14.91
N LEU A 158 2.83 5.83 14.58
CA LEU A 158 2.15 6.85 13.78
C LEU A 158 1.33 7.80 14.69
N PRO A 159 1.26 9.09 14.35
CA PRO A 159 0.56 10.11 15.12
C PRO A 159 -0.97 9.93 15.13
#